data_AF-A0A6M3LNM8-F1
#
_entry.id   AF-A0A6M3LNM8-F1
#
_cell.length_a   1.000
_cell.length_b   1.000
_cell.length_c   1.000
_cell.angle_alpha   90.00
_cell.angle_beta   90.00
_cell.angle_gamma   90.00
#
_symmetry.space_group_name_H-M   'P 1'
#
loop_
_entity.id
_entity.type
_entity.pdbx_description
1 polymer ?
#
loop_
_entity_poly.entity_id
_entity_poly.type
_entity_poly.pdbx_seq_one_letter_code
_entity_poly.pdbx_strand_id
1 'polypeptide(L)'
;MAENIYPIWQTGTAKSTPIKPMAHLPKRDNINLHNLSFVIKLIRKPFWWKYRTNKIARFNSGIKPVDTGRYTYTQLKKTDYAIQFHKESIIVILRKQYHGTDAYDCFIKGMTDFLNIYDYITQMFQFEFFADGIPQAMVRSQHTVKLYDAIAKNSKRNGGVFEVWHDGKLRMLIDKSHPTGIEAIHREHTTQDIDRYVRVVEDVIVNNPPNLTELSGVVYGVAQNQQMYAENIINHIQAIKDLGAGVRELTKLIKELKGGN
;
A
#
# COMPACT_ATOMS: atom_id res chain seq x y z
N MET A 1 32.81 9.28 21.20
CA MET A 1 31.74 8.38 20.71
C MET A 1 30.97 7.93 21.93
N ALA A 2 29.68 8.25 22.03
CA ALA A 2 28.86 7.79 23.16
C ALA A 2 28.40 6.34 22.86
N GLU A 3 28.92 5.38 23.61
CA GLU A 3 28.41 4.01 23.60
C GLU A 3 27.02 3.97 24.23
N ASN A 4 26.11 3.22 23.58
CA ASN A 4 24.71 3.15 23.97
C ASN A 4 24.57 2.47 25.35
N ILE A 5 23.98 3.19 26.31
CA ILE A 5 23.97 2.88 27.75
C ILE A 5 22.87 1.86 28.14
N TYR A 6 22.07 1.40 27.17
CA TYR A 6 20.96 0.46 27.41
C TYR A 6 20.96 -0.69 26.39
N PRO A 7 21.57 -1.86 26.72
CA PRO A 7 21.47 -3.03 25.86
C PRO A 7 20.02 -3.57 25.85
N ILE A 8 19.50 -3.84 24.65
CA ILE A 8 18.21 -4.52 24.46
C ILE A 8 18.44 -6.02 24.65
N TRP A 9 17.64 -6.62 25.54
CA TRP A 9 17.73 -8.03 25.91
C TRP A 9 16.69 -8.86 25.17
N GLN A 10 17.09 -10.01 24.62
CA GLN A 10 16.15 -10.97 24.07
C GLN A 10 15.61 -11.85 25.20
N THR A 11 14.30 -11.79 25.46
CA THR A 11 13.65 -12.73 26.39
C THR A 11 13.60 -14.11 25.73
N GLY A 12 14.32 -15.08 26.30
CA GLY A 12 14.33 -16.45 25.82
C GLY A 12 12.92 -17.07 25.87
N THR A 13 12.53 -17.76 24.80
CA THR A 13 11.21 -18.42 24.68
C THR A 13 11.09 -19.73 25.45
N ALA A 14 12.16 -20.17 26.15
CA ALA A 14 12.16 -21.36 26.99
C ALA A 14 12.81 -21.10 28.35
N LYS A 15 12.32 -21.78 29.40
CA LYS A 15 12.73 -21.63 30.82
C LYS A 15 14.23 -21.85 31.11
N SER A 16 15.03 -22.26 30.14
CA SER A 16 16.46 -22.56 30.30
C SER A 16 17.37 -21.81 29.33
N THR A 17 16.87 -20.87 28.53
CA THR A 17 17.72 -20.12 27.60
C THR A 17 18.31 -18.89 28.30
N PRO A 18 19.64 -18.79 28.50
CA PRO A 18 20.25 -17.63 29.13
C PRO A 18 19.99 -16.38 28.29
N ILE A 19 19.60 -15.30 28.95
CA ILE A 19 19.40 -13.98 28.35
C ILE A 19 20.73 -13.53 27.74
N LYS A 20 20.79 -13.46 26.40
CA LYS A 20 21.98 -12.97 25.70
C LYS A 20 21.84 -11.48 25.42
N PRO A 21 22.89 -10.67 25.66
CA PRO A 21 22.93 -9.30 25.16
C PRO A 21 22.96 -9.38 23.63
N MET A 22 22.07 -8.66 22.95
CA MET A 22 22.20 -8.50 21.49
C MET A 22 23.43 -7.62 21.22
N ALA A 23 24.58 -8.26 21.01
CA ALA A 23 25.75 -7.58 20.50
C ALA A 23 25.42 -7.09 19.09
N HIS A 24 25.33 -5.76 18.99
CA HIS A 24 25.06 -4.98 17.78
C HIS A 24 23.58 -4.94 17.37
N LEU A 25 23.00 -3.74 17.41
CA LEU A 25 21.88 -3.38 16.54
C LEU A 25 22.25 -3.86 15.13
N PRO A 26 21.42 -4.67 14.44
CA PRO A 26 21.69 -5.01 13.05
C PRO A 26 21.94 -3.69 12.31
N LYS A 27 23.09 -3.59 11.64
CA LYS A 27 23.41 -2.44 10.80
C LYS A 27 22.17 -2.15 9.96
N ARG A 28 21.69 -0.91 10.05
CA ARG A 28 20.52 -0.44 9.32
C ARG A 28 20.62 -0.91 7.86
N ASP A 29 19.49 -1.44 7.38
CA ASP A 29 19.10 -1.55 5.97
C ASP A 29 19.53 -2.81 5.18
N ASN A 30 19.20 -4.00 5.67
CA ASN A 30 18.93 -5.14 4.77
C ASN A 30 17.41 -5.24 4.56
N ILE A 31 16.90 -4.69 3.46
CA ILE A 31 15.49 -4.83 3.09
C ILE A 31 15.31 -6.16 2.34
N ASN A 32 14.28 -6.92 2.73
CA ASN A 32 13.84 -8.12 2.02
C ASN A 32 12.49 -7.83 1.34
N LEU A 33 12.50 -7.78 0.01
CA LEU A 33 11.27 -7.67 -0.79
C LEU A 33 10.92 -9.05 -1.34
N HIS A 34 9.70 -9.50 -1.08
CA HIS A 34 9.18 -10.76 -1.59
C HIS A 34 7.78 -10.55 -2.16
N ASN A 35 7.31 -11.54 -2.94
CA ASN A 35 6.02 -11.48 -3.64
C ASN A 35 5.88 -10.25 -4.55
N LEU A 36 6.97 -9.85 -5.21
CA LEU A 36 6.92 -8.76 -6.18
C LEU A 36 6.20 -9.26 -7.43
N SER A 37 5.22 -8.51 -7.91
CA SER A 37 4.48 -8.86 -9.12
C SER A 37 4.29 -7.65 -10.01
N PHE A 38 4.33 -7.93 -11.32
CA PHE A 38 4.22 -6.97 -12.38
C PHE A 38 3.00 -7.31 -13.22
N VAL A 39 2.06 -6.38 -13.30
CA VAL A 39 0.81 -6.53 -14.05
C VAL A 39 0.93 -5.72 -15.32
N ILE A 40 1.06 -6.41 -16.45
CA ILE A 40 1.08 -5.83 -17.79
C ILE A 40 -0.35 -5.78 -18.31
N LYS A 41 -0.88 -4.58 -18.58
CA LYS A 41 -2.15 -4.41 -19.26
C LYS A 41 -1.94 -4.53 -20.77
N LEU A 42 -2.73 -5.38 -21.43
CA LEU A 42 -2.58 -5.64 -22.85
C LEU A 42 -3.35 -4.61 -23.67
N ILE A 43 -2.69 -3.52 -24.05
CA ILE A 43 -3.25 -2.50 -24.94
C ILE A 43 -3.41 -3.06 -26.36
N ARG A 44 -2.37 -3.75 -26.84
CA ARG A 44 -2.37 -4.46 -28.13
C ARG A 44 -2.36 -5.96 -27.89
N LYS A 45 -3.23 -6.66 -28.63
CA LYS A 45 -3.37 -8.12 -28.56
C LYS A 45 -3.30 -8.69 -29.97
N PRO A 46 -2.56 -9.79 -30.20
CA PRO A 46 -2.64 -10.47 -31.48
C PRO A 46 -4.04 -11.07 -31.66
N PHE A 47 -4.49 -11.23 -32.90
CA PHE A 47 -5.82 -11.80 -33.21
C PHE A 47 -6.04 -13.18 -32.58
N TRP A 48 -4.96 -13.95 -32.39
CA TRP A 48 -4.98 -15.28 -31.79
C TRP A 48 -4.95 -15.27 -30.25
N TRP A 49 -4.88 -14.12 -29.57
CA TRP A 49 -4.82 -14.04 -28.10
C TRP A 49 -6.03 -14.67 -27.40
N LYS A 50 -7.19 -14.66 -28.05
CA LYS A 50 -8.37 -15.39 -27.57
C LYS A 50 -8.14 -16.90 -27.45
N TYR A 51 -7.22 -17.45 -28.24
CA TYR A 51 -6.78 -18.85 -28.22
C TYR A 51 -5.43 -19.04 -27.51
N ARG A 52 -4.98 -18.06 -26.71
CA ARG A 52 -3.68 -18.09 -26.03
C ARG A 52 -3.43 -19.41 -25.33
N THR A 53 -4.40 -19.98 -24.62
CA THR A 53 -4.26 -21.27 -23.91
C THR A 53 -3.78 -22.39 -24.82
N ASN A 54 -4.35 -22.51 -26.04
CA ASN A 54 -3.95 -23.54 -27.01
C ASN A 54 -2.57 -23.25 -27.60
N LYS A 55 -2.25 -21.98 -27.89
CA LYS A 55 -0.92 -21.56 -28.36
C LYS A 55 0.14 -21.87 -27.30
N ILE A 56 -0.13 -21.51 -26.05
CA ILE A 56 0.75 -21.68 -24.90
C ILE A 56 0.99 -23.16 -24.60
N ALA A 57 -0.04 -24.00 -24.63
CA ALA A 57 0.06 -25.44 -24.38
C ALA A 57 1.02 -26.16 -25.36
N ARG A 58 1.22 -25.62 -26.57
CA ARG A 58 2.17 -26.16 -27.55
C ARG A 58 3.63 -25.88 -27.18
N PHE A 59 3.90 -24.85 -26.39
CA PHE A 59 5.27 -24.43 -26.06
C PHE A 59 5.77 -24.99 -24.73
N ASN A 60 4.88 -25.35 -23.80
CA ASN A 60 5.31 -25.77 -22.47
C ASN A 60 4.28 -26.65 -21.75
N SER A 61 4.66 -27.89 -21.45
CA SER A 61 3.84 -28.88 -20.74
C SER A 61 3.58 -28.54 -19.26
N GLY A 62 4.31 -27.56 -18.70
CA GLY A 62 4.14 -27.10 -17.32
C GLY A 62 2.97 -26.14 -17.10
N ILE A 63 2.15 -25.90 -18.13
CA ILE A 63 1.12 -24.87 -18.12
C ILE A 63 -0.25 -25.49 -17.86
N LYS A 64 -0.95 -24.93 -16.87
CA LYS A 64 -2.24 -25.45 -16.42
C LYS A 64 -3.28 -24.34 -16.43
N PRO A 65 -4.53 -24.61 -16.86
CA PRO A 65 -5.64 -23.73 -16.57
C PRO A 65 -5.87 -23.70 -15.06
N VAL A 66 -6.15 -22.51 -14.53
CA VAL A 66 -6.55 -22.30 -13.15
C VAL A 66 -7.89 -21.61 -13.19
N ASP A 67 -8.86 -22.22 -12.51
CA ASP A 67 -10.18 -21.67 -12.31
C ASP A 67 -10.35 -21.40 -10.81
N THR A 68 -10.52 -20.13 -10.46
CA THR A 68 -10.79 -19.70 -9.09
C THR A 68 -12.26 -19.33 -8.88
N GLY A 69 -13.16 -19.71 -9.79
CA GLY A 69 -14.58 -19.36 -9.79
C GLY A 69 -14.86 -17.95 -10.30
N ARG A 70 -14.20 -16.92 -9.73
CA ARG A 70 -14.31 -15.52 -10.19
C ARG A 70 -13.48 -15.22 -11.45
N TYR A 71 -12.37 -15.93 -11.65
CA TYR A 71 -11.44 -15.67 -12.75
C TYR A 71 -10.88 -16.97 -13.31
N THR A 72 -10.83 -17.04 -14.64
CA THR A 72 -10.16 -18.12 -15.36
C THR A 72 -8.91 -17.58 -16.04
N TYR A 73 -7.78 -18.22 -15.77
CA TYR A 73 -6.51 -17.87 -16.39
C TYR A 73 -5.66 -19.11 -16.65
N THR A 74 -4.67 -18.95 -17.51
CA THR A 74 -3.69 -20.00 -17.78
C THR A 74 -2.40 -19.64 -17.05
N GLN A 75 -1.78 -20.59 -16.35
CA GLN A 75 -0.61 -20.31 -15.52
C GLN A 75 0.58 -21.18 -15.92
N LEU A 76 1.74 -20.54 -16.13
CA LEU A 76 3.05 -21.19 -16.10
C LEU A 76 3.65 -20.98 -14.72
N LYS A 77 3.92 -22.06 -13.98
CA LYS A 77 4.54 -21.98 -12.66
C LYS A 77 5.93 -22.61 -12.70
N LYS A 78 6.93 -21.83 -12.34
CA LYS A 78 8.31 -22.26 -12.10
C LYS A 78 8.67 -22.02 -10.63
N THR A 79 9.88 -22.43 -10.24
CA THR A 79 10.38 -22.25 -8.87
C THR A 79 10.44 -20.76 -8.54
N ASP A 80 11.09 -19.97 -9.39
CA ASP A 80 11.43 -18.57 -9.11
C ASP A 80 10.38 -17.57 -9.57
N TYR A 81 9.49 -17.98 -10.47
CA TYR A 81 8.43 -17.12 -10.99
C TYR A 81 7.17 -17.89 -11.36
N ALA A 82 6.06 -17.17 -11.46
CA ALA A 82 4.84 -17.63 -12.09
C ALA A 82 4.32 -16.58 -13.06
N ILE A 83 3.81 -17.03 -14.20
CA ILE A 83 3.19 -16.16 -15.21
C ILE A 83 1.73 -16.55 -15.32
N GLN A 84 0.83 -15.59 -15.13
CA GLN A 84 -0.60 -15.77 -15.29
C GLN A 84 -1.06 -15.01 -16.55
N PHE A 85 -1.68 -15.73 -17.48
CA PHE A 85 -2.16 -15.20 -18.75
C PHE A 85 -3.68 -15.00 -18.69
N HIS A 86 -4.09 -13.76 -18.48
CA HIS A 86 -5.49 -13.36 -18.49
C HIS A 86 -5.92 -12.88 -19.89
N LYS A 87 -7.21 -12.60 -20.04
CA LYS A 87 -7.77 -12.08 -21.30
C LYS A 87 -7.21 -10.68 -21.63
N GLU A 88 -7.10 -9.83 -20.61
CA GLU A 88 -6.75 -8.41 -20.74
C GLU A 88 -5.40 -8.04 -20.12
N SER A 89 -4.72 -8.99 -19.47
CA SER A 89 -3.47 -8.74 -18.77
C SER A 89 -2.56 -9.97 -18.73
N ILE A 90 -1.28 -9.73 -18.50
CA ILE A 90 -0.31 -10.74 -18.10
C ILE A 90 0.23 -10.34 -16.73
N ILE A 91 0.22 -11.27 -15.78
CA ILE A 91 0.76 -11.04 -14.44
C ILE A 91 2.00 -11.90 -14.27
N VAL A 92 3.14 -11.26 -14.03
CA VAL A 92 4.40 -11.94 -13.69
C VAL A 92 4.59 -11.81 -12.19
N ILE A 93 4.58 -12.93 -11.48
CA ILE A 93 4.77 -13.02 -10.03
C ILE A 93 6.17 -13.58 -9.78
N LEU A 94 7.05 -12.75 -9.23
CA LEU A 94 8.39 -13.14 -8.81
C LEU A 94 8.29 -13.77 -7.41
N ARG A 95 8.68 -15.05 -7.34
CA ARG A 95 8.64 -15.86 -6.12
C ARG A 95 9.97 -15.84 -5.37
N LYS A 96 11.01 -15.31 -6.00
CA LYS A 96 12.32 -15.05 -5.41
C LYS A 96 12.23 -13.96 -4.33
N GLN A 97 13.10 -14.08 -3.33
CA GLN A 97 13.31 -13.05 -2.33
C GLN A 97 14.45 -12.13 -2.78
N TYR A 98 14.22 -10.82 -2.74
CA TYR A 98 15.19 -9.82 -3.14
C TYR A 98 15.77 -9.15 -1.91
N HIS A 99 17.08 -9.28 -1.75
CA HIS A 99 17.84 -8.64 -0.68
C HIS A 99 18.64 -7.48 -1.24
N GLY A 100 18.61 -6.36 -0.54
CA GLY A 100 19.23 -5.12 -0.99
C GLY A 100 19.41 -4.11 0.13
N THR A 101 20.17 -3.07 -0.18
CA THR A 101 20.47 -1.97 0.73
C THR A 101 19.25 -1.09 0.99
N ASP A 102 18.32 -1.04 0.04
CA ASP A 102 17.04 -0.36 0.21
C ASP A 102 15.94 -1.00 -0.65
N ALA A 103 14.71 -0.51 -0.52
CA ALA A 103 13.57 -1.03 -1.26
C ALA A 103 13.67 -0.77 -2.78
N TYR A 104 14.37 0.28 -3.21
CA TYR A 104 14.58 0.59 -4.62
C TYR A 104 15.61 -0.36 -5.24
N ASP A 105 16.71 -0.67 -4.55
CA ASP A 105 17.68 -1.68 -4.98
C ASP A 105 17.01 -3.06 -5.15
N CYS A 106 16.20 -3.49 -4.18
CA CYS A 106 15.40 -4.71 -4.30
C CYS A 106 14.43 -4.66 -5.50
N PHE A 107 13.81 -3.49 -5.73
CA PHE A 107 12.93 -3.29 -6.86
C PHE A 107 13.67 -3.38 -8.20
N ILE A 108 14.84 -2.76 -8.34
CA ILE A 108 15.65 -2.81 -9.57
C ILE A 108 16.06 -4.25 -9.89
N LYS A 109 16.48 -5.03 -8.89
CA LYS A 109 16.77 -6.46 -9.06
C LYS A 109 15.55 -7.23 -9.57
N GLY A 110 14.38 -6.98 -8.99
CA GLY A 110 13.13 -7.57 -9.42
C GLY A 110 12.67 -7.12 -10.80
N MET A 111 12.86 -5.85 -11.15
CA MET A 111 12.58 -5.30 -12.48
C MET A 111 13.44 -5.97 -13.54
N THR A 112 14.74 -6.18 -13.27
CA THR A 112 15.64 -6.88 -14.18
C THR A 112 15.18 -8.33 -14.43
N ASP A 113 14.83 -9.07 -13.38
CA ASP A 113 14.27 -10.42 -13.52
C ASP A 113 12.94 -10.40 -14.31
N PHE A 114 12.08 -9.40 -14.07
CA PHE A 114 10.85 -9.21 -14.83
C PHE A 114 11.11 -8.93 -16.31
N LEU A 115 12.06 -8.06 -16.66
CA LEU A 115 12.39 -7.75 -18.06
C LEU A 115 12.90 -9.00 -18.79
N ASN A 116 13.72 -9.82 -18.16
CA ASN A 116 14.15 -11.09 -18.72
C ASN A 116 12.97 -12.05 -18.96
N ILE A 117 12.00 -12.10 -18.05
CA ILE A 117 10.78 -12.89 -18.22
C ILE A 117 9.88 -12.29 -19.30
N TYR A 118 9.82 -10.97 -19.40
CA TYR A 118 9.07 -10.28 -20.46
C TYR A 118 9.65 -10.61 -21.84
N ASP A 119 10.97 -10.57 -22.00
CA ASP A 119 11.65 -10.97 -23.23
C ASP A 119 11.41 -12.44 -23.56
N TYR A 120 11.40 -13.32 -22.55
CA TYR A 120 11.00 -14.71 -22.74
C TYR A 120 9.55 -14.83 -23.24
N ILE A 121 8.61 -14.03 -22.71
CA ILE A 121 7.22 -14.01 -23.13
C ILE A 121 7.09 -13.52 -24.58
N THR A 122 7.76 -12.43 -24.96
CA THR A 122 7.70 -11.88 -26.31
C THR A 122 8.30 -12.84 -27.33
N GLN A 123 9.40 -13.52 -27.00
CA GLN A 123 10.01 -14.57 -27.83
C GLN A 123 9.10 -15.79 -27.95
N MET A 124 8.52 -16.28 -26.85
CA MET A 124 7.59 -17.41 -26.84
C MET A 124 6.37 -17.16 -27.74
N PHE A 125 5.88 -15.91 -27.76
CA PHE A 125 4.73 -15.54 -28.57
C PHE A 125 5.05 -15.00 -29.95
N GLN A 126 6.31 -14.67 -30.21
CA GLN A 126 6.75 -13.90 -31.37
C GLN A 126 5.89 -12.64 -31.55
N PHE A 127 5.65 -11.93 -30.45
CA PHE A 127 4.76 -10.77 -30.42
C PHE A 127 5.25 -9.74 -29.40
N GLU A 128 5.35 -8.49 -29.85
CA GLU A 128 5.67 -7.35 -29.00
C GLU A 128 4.38 -6.71 -28.47
N PHE A 129 4.24 -6.72 -27.15
CA PHE A 129 3.03 -6.18 -26.50
C PHE A 129 3.05 -4.65 -26.38
N PHE A 130 4.22 -4.03 -26.52
CA PHE A 130 4.42 -2.58 -26.44
C PHE A 130 5.13 -2.10 -27.69
N ALA A 131 4.57 -1.06 -28.34
CA ALA A 131 5.04 -0.60 -29.65
C ALA A 131 6.39 0.13 -29.60
N ASP A 132 6.71 0.72 -28.46
CA ASP A 132 7.98 1.39 -28.15
C ASP A 132 9.00 0.45 -27.49
N GLY A 133 8.63 -0.82 -27.26
CA GLY A 133 9.44 -1.79 -26.52
C GLY A 133 9.56 -1.50 -25.02
N ILE A 134 8.86 -0.48 -24.50
CA ILE A 134 8.96 -0.07 -23.10
C ILE A 134 7.76 -0.63 -22.33
N PRO A 135 7.96 -1.58 -21.41
CA PRO A 135 6.86 -2.16 -20.67
C PRO A 135 6.18 -1.14 -19.77
N GLN A 136 4.87 -0.99 -19.97
CA GLN A 136 3.98 -0.27 -19.06
C GLN A 136 3.34 -1.31 -18.13
N ALA A 137 3.68 -1.25 -16.85
CA ALA A 137 3.14 -2.20 -15.89
C ALA A 137 2.84 -1.57 -14.53
N MET A 138 1.91 -2.19 -13.83
CA MET A 138 1.61 -1.89 -12.44
C MET A 138 2.40 -2.84 -11.55
N VAL A 139 2.98 -2.30 -10.48
CA VAL A 139 3.79 -3.09 -9.55
C VAL A 139 2.98 -3.37 -8.29
N ARG A 140 2.99 -4.61 -7.82
CA ARG A 140 2.33 -5.04 -6.58
C ARG A 140 3.31 -5.81 -5.71
N SER A 141 3.29 -5.55 -4.42
CA SER A 141 4.10 -6.26 -3.43
C SER A 141 3.37 -6.34 -2.09
N GLN A 142 3.81 -7.22 -1.21
CA GLN A 142 3.38 -7.19 0.19
C GLN A 142 3.87 -5.93 0.93
N HIS A 143 4.88 -5.24 0.41
CA HIS A 143 5.39 -3.97 0.94
C HIS A 143 5.13 -2.82 -0.05
N THR A 144 3.89 -2.72 -0.55
CA THR A 144 3.52 -1.80 -1.63
C THR A 144 3.78 -0.34 -1.27
N VAL A 145 3.55 0.09 -0.02
CA VAL A 145 3.77 1.49 0.38
C VAL A 145 5.25 1.84 0.32
N LYS A 146 6.09 1.05 0.98
CA LYS A 146 7.55 1.23 1.00
C LYS A 146 8.15 1.21 -0.41
N LEU A 147 7.64 0.31 -1.25
CA LEU A 147 8.06 0.18 -2.64
C LEU A 147 7.71 1.43 -3.45
N TYR A 148 6.47 1.93 -3.35
CA TYR A 148 6.06 3.12 -4.08
C TYR A 148 6.72 4.40 -3.60
N ASP A 149 7.02 4.52 -2.31
CA ASP A 149 7.81 5.64 -1.78
C ASP A 149 9.24 5.59 -2.33
N ALA A 150 9.85 4.41 -2.37
CA ALA A 150 11.19 4.23 -2.90
C ALA A 150 11.25 4.54 -4.40
N ILE A 151 10.27 4.09 -5.19
CA ILE A 151 10.13 4.43 -6.61
C ILE A 151 9.92 5.94 -6.78
N ALA A 152 9.01 6.55 -6.03
CA ALA A 152 8.71 7.97 -6.16
C ALA A 152 9.92 8.88 -5.85
N LYS A 153 10.80 8.45 -4.94
CA LYS A 153 12.04 9.17 -4.62
C LYS A 153 13.12 9.04 -5.69
N ASN A 154 13.16 7.92 -6.41
CA ASN A 154 14.27 7.58 -7.33
C ASN A 154 13.88 7.58 -8.82
N SER A 155 12.61 7.77 -9.15
CA SER A 155 12.08 7.74 -10.51
C SER A 155 11.47 9.08 -10.91
N LYS A 156 11.52 9.42 -12.20
CA LYS A 156 10.94 10.66 -12.71
C LYS A 156 9.44 10.48 -12.86
N ARG A 157 8.64 11.38 -12.27
CA ARG A 157 7.19 11.38 -12.47
C ARG A 157 6.84 12.13 -13.75
N ASN A 158 6.05 11.51 -14.62
CA ASN A 158 5.50 12.14 -15.82
C ASN A 158 4.00 11.86 -15.89
N GLY A 159 3.19 12.86 -15.50
CA GLY A 159 1.75 12.69 -15.37
C GLY A 159 1.35 11.60 -14.36
N GLY A 160 0.62 10.59 -14.85
CA GLY A 160 0.12 9.45 -14.08
C GLY A 160 1.10 8.28 -13.92
N VAL A 161 2.28 8.35 -14.55
CA VAL A 161 3.27 7.27 -14.57
C VAL A 161 4.61 7.67 -13.94
N PHE A 162 5.35 6.68 -13.45
CA PHE A 162 6.76 6.84 -13.06
C PHE A 162 7.64 6.23 -14.13
N GLU A 163 8.56 7.04 -14.64
CA GLU A 163 9.62 6.63 -15.55
C GLU A 163 10.78 6.07 -14.73
N VAL A 164 11.03 4.76 -14.86
CA VAL A 164 12.15 4.09 -14.23
C VAL A 164 13.32 4.08 -15.20
N TRP A 165 14.30 4.92 -14.90
CA TRP A 165 15.56 4.99 -15.64
C TRP A 165 16.61 4.13 -14.94
N HIS A 166 17.28 3.28 -15.70
CA HIS A 166 18.36 2.44 -15.21
C HIS A 166 19.44 2.35 -16.28
N ASP A 167 20.71 2.53 -15.88
CA ASP A 167 21.87 2.63 -16.79
C ASP A 167 21.68 3.64 -17.93
N GLY A 168 21.08 4.79 -17.63
CA GLY A 168 20.85 5.87 -18.60
C GLY A 168 19.76 5.59 -19.64
N LYS A 169 19.01 4.49 -19.52
CA LYS A 169 17.92 4.14 -20.44
C LYS A 169 16.60 4.05 -19.70
N LEU A 170 15.51 4.50 -20.34
CA LEU A 170 14.16 4.25 -19.86
C LEU A 170 13.87 2.75 -20.01
N ARG A 171 13.68 2.07 -18.87
CA ARG A 171 13.47 0.61 -18.85
C ARG A 171 12.02 0.23 -18.65
N MET A 172 11.27 1.05 -17.93
CA MET A 172 9.91 0.71 -17.54
C MET A 172 9.10 1.96 -17.21
N LEU A 173 7.80 1.89 -17.50
CA LEU A 173 6.82 2.86 -17.06
C LEU A 173 5.92 2.20 -16.01
N ILE A 174 5.89 2.77 -14.81
CA ILE A 174 5.04 2.28 -13.72
C ILE A 174 3.74 3.09 -13.69
N ASP A 175 2.64 2.41 -13.98
CA ASP A 175 1.30 3.00 -13.91
C ASP A 175 0.73 2.92 -12.48
N LYS A 176 0.37 4.09 -11.92
CA LYS A 176 -0.31 4.21 -10.63
C LYS A 176 -1.84 4.35 -10.74
N SER A 177 -2.41 4.20 -11.94
CA SER A 177 -3.84 4.42 -12.20
C SER A 177 -4.79 3.50 -11.42
N HIS A 178 -4.30 2.43 -10.75
CA HIS A 178 -5.06 1.78 -9.66
C HIS A 178 -4.24 1.75 -8.37
N PRO A 179 -4.74 2.40 -7.30
CA PRO A 179 -4.10 2.39 -6.00
C PRO A 179 -4.62 1.20 -5.17
N THR A 180 -4.25 -0.05 -5.46
CA THR A 180 -4.57 -1.17 -4.55
C THR A 180 -3.60 -2.35 -4.73
N GLY A 181 -2.35 -2.16 -4.31
CA GLY A 181 -1.54 -3.28 -3.81
C GLY A 181 -1.85 -3.41 -2.33
N ILE A 182 -2.87 -4.18 -1.97
CA ILE A 182 -3.28 -4.31 -0.57
C ILE A 182 -2.25 -5.16 0.16
N GLU A 183 -1.61 -4.58 1.17
CA GLU A 183 -0.77 -5.31 2.11
C GLU A 183 -1.70 -6.16 2.98
N ALA A 184 -1.91 -7.42 2.61
CA ALA A 184 -2.62 -8.37 3.46
C ALA A 184 -1.70 -8.74 4.62
N ILE A 185 -1.92 -8.11 5.78
CA ILE A 185 -1.13 -8.36 7.01
C ILE A 185 -1.42 -9.79 7.55
N HIS A 186 -2.58 -10.37 7.23
CA HIS A 186 -2.97 -11.72 7.67
C HIS A 186 -3.61 -12.55 6.55
N ARG A 187 -3.00 -13.70 6.20
CA ARG A 187 -3.46 -14.63 5.15
C ARG A 187 -4.92 -15.08 5.32
N GLU A 188 -5.41 -15.18 6.56
CA GLU A 188 -6.72 -15.75 6.89
C GLU A 188 -7.90 -14.76 6.79
N HIS A 189 -7.65 -13.44 6.85
CA HIS A 189 -8.68 -12.39 6.75
C HIS A 189 -8.61 -11.57 5.46
N THR A 190 -7.60 -11.84 4.62
CA THR A 190 -7.28 -11.19 3.35
C THR A 190 -8.49 -10.84 2.50
N THR A 191 -9.43 -11.76 2.31
CA THR A 191 -10.52 -11.59 1.34
C THR A 191 -11.55 -10.55 1.79
N GLN A 192 -11.87 -10.48 3.09
CA GLN A 192 -12.89 -9.56 3.60
C GLN A 192 -12.35 -8.14 3.74
N ASP A 193 -11.11 -7.99 4.19
CA ASP A 193 -10.45 -6.69 4.33
C ASP A 193 -10.11 -6.08 2.98
N ILE A 194 -9.70 -6.92 2.01
CA ILE A 194 -9.51 -6.49 0.63
C ILE A 194 -10.82 -6.05 0.00
N ASP A 195 -11.89 -6.86 0.09
CA ASP A 195 -13.16 -6.53 -0.55
C ASP A 195 -13.80 -5.26 0.07
N ARG A 196 -13.63 -5.00 1.37
CA ARG A 196 -14.06 -3.74 2.01
C ARG A 196 -13.23 -2.55 1.55
N TYR A 197 -11.91 -2.69 1.52
CA TYR A 197 -11.02 -1.61 1.13
C TYR A 197 -11.15 -1.26 -0.36
N VAL A 198 -11.27 -2.27 -1.23
CA VAL A 198 -11.53 -2.07 -2.67
C VAL A 198 -12.81 -1.29 -2.87
N ARG A 199 -13.90 -1.62 -2.17
CA ARG A 199 -15.15 -0.85 -2.25
C ARG A 199 -14.99 0.59 -1.79
N VAL A 200 -14.29 0.84 -0.69
CA VAL A 200 -14.04 2.21 -0.20
C VAL A 200 -13.21 3.00 -1.21
N VAL A 201 -12.17 2.39 -1.78
CA VAL A 201 -11.32 3.04 -2.78
C VAL A 201 -12.05 3.24 -4.10
N GLU A 202 -12.84 2.27 -4.56
CA GLU A 202 -13.71 2.41 -5.73
C GLU A 202 -14.75 3.52 -5.51
N ASP A 203 -15.39 3.59 -4.34
CA ASP A 203 -16.30 4.68 -4.00
C ASP A 203 -15.60 6.04 -3.99
N VAL A 204 -14.39 6.12 -3.43
CA VAL A 204 -13.60 7.36 -3.39
C VAL A 204 -13.16 7.80 -4.79
N ILE A 205 -12.83 6.86 -5.68
CA ILE A 205 -12.42 7.15 -7.07
C ILE A 205 -13.62 7.49 -7.94
N VAL A 206 -14.73 6.77 -7.81
CA VAL A 206 -15.95 6.94 -8.62
C VAL A 206 -16.71 8.20 -8.22
N ASN A 207 -16.74 8.54 -6.92
CA ASN A 207 -17.49 9.69 -6.42
C ASN A 207 -16.66 10.98 -6.28
N ASN A 208 -15.54 11.08 -7.00
CA ASN A 208 -14.68 12.26 -7.07
C ASN A 208 -14.00 12.57 -5.70
N PRO A 209 -12.75 12.13 -5.46
CA PRO A 209 -12.13 12.30 -4.16
C PRO A 209 -11.96 13.80 -3.86
N PRO A 210 -12.38 14.27 -2.68
CA PRO A 210 -12.20 15.68 -2.33
C PRO A 210 -10.71 16.00 -2.40
N ASN A 211 -10.39 17.11 -3.05
CA ASN A 211 -9.01 17.52 -3.20
C ASN A 211 -8.39 17.76 -1.81
N LEU A 212 -7.05 17.69 -1.69
CA LEU A 212 -6.38 17.86 -0.39
C LEU A 212 -6.77 19.19 0.30
N THR A 213 -7.14 20.20 -0.47
CA THR A 213 -7.60 21.51 0.01
C THR A 213 -9.00 21.44 0.63
N GLU A 214 -9.92 20.65 0.07
CA GLU A 214 -11.26 20.38 0.59
C GLU A 214 -11.19 19.54 1.87
N LEU A 215 -10.36 18.50 1.90
CA LEU A 215 -10.09 17.73 3.12
C LEU A 215 -9.50 18.60 4.22
N SER A 216 -8.54 19.47 3.87
CA SER A 216 -7.99 20.44 4.82
C SER A 216 -9.07 21.40 5.31
N GLY A 217 -9.94 21.87 4.42
CA GLY A 217 -11.07 22.75 4.74
C GLY A 217 -12.06 22.12 5.71
N VAL A 218 -12.40 20.84 5.54
CA VAL A 218 -13.25 20.09 6.48
C VAL A 218 -12.58 19.95 7.85
N VAL A 219 -11.29 19.63 7.90
CA VAL A 219 -10.53 19.54 9.16
C VAL A 219 -10.47 20.90 9.86
N TYR A 220 -10.23 21.98 9.12
CA TYR A 220 -10.28 23.35 9.66
C TYR A 220 -11.68 23.72 10.16
N GLY A 221 -12.74 23.36 9.44
CA GLY A 221 -14.12 23.59 9.86
C GLY A 221 -14.48 22.83 11.13
N VAL A 222 -14.02 21.58 11.27
CA VAL A 222 -14.19 20.78 12.51
C VAL A 222 -13.41 21.40 13.67
N ALA A 223 -12.17 21.85 13.44
CA ALA A 223 -11.35 22.50 14.46
C ALA A 223 -11.99 23.83 14.93
N GLN A 224 -12.50 24.65 14.01
CA GLN A 224 -13.22 25.89 14.35
C GLN A 224 -14.50 25.60 15.12
N ASN A 225 -15.27 24.59 14.72
CA ASN A 225 -16.47 24.19 15.47
C ASN A 225 -16.12 23.74 16.88
N GLN A 226 -15.05 22.93 17.06
CA GLN A 226 -14.61 22.52 18.39
C GLN A 226 -14.15 23.69 19.26
N GLN A 227 -13.48 24.68 18.66
CA GLN A 227 -13.10 25.91 19.36
C GLN A 227 -14.33 26.73 19.79
N MET A 228 -15.31 26.91 18.89
CA MET A 228 -16.58 27.55 19.24
C MET A 228 -17.34 26.81 20.34
N TYR A 229 -17.38 25.47 20.29
CA TYR A 229 -17.97 24.68 21.36
C TYR A 229 -17.22 24.85 22.69
N ALA A 230 -15.89 24.91 22.67
CA ALA A 230 -15.09 25.17 23.87
C ALA A 230 -15.39 26.55 24.47
N GLU A 231 -15.48 27.59 23.64
CA GLU A 231 -15.85 28.95 24.07
C GLU A 231 -17.29 28.99 24.63
N ASN A 232 -18.24 28.33 23.98
CA ASN A 232 -19.61 28.22 24.47
C ASN A 232 -19.69 27.46 25.81
N ILE A 233 -18.89 26.40 26.00
CA ILE A 233 -18.81 25.68 27.27
C ILE A 233 -18.26 26.59 28.37
N ILE A 234 -17.23 27.39 28.09
CA ILE A 234 -16.69 28.36 29.05
C ILE A 234 -17.76 29.40 29.43
N ASN A 235 -18.47 29.95 28.45
CA ASN A 235 -19.55 30.91 28.67
C ASN A 235 -20.71 30.29 29.48
N HIS A 236 -21.09 29.05 29.19
CA HIS A 236 -22.12 28.33 29.97
C HIS A 236 -21.67 28.06 31.40
N ILE A 237 -20.41 27.66 31.62
CA ILE A 237 -19.86 27.48 32.96
C ILE A 237 -19.88 28.81 33.73
N GLN A 238 -19.55 29.92 33.06
CA GLN A 238 -19.59 31.23 33.69
C GLN A 238 -21.03 31.64 34.05
N ALA A 239 -21.99 31.48 33.13
CA ALA A 239 -23.40 31.74 33.40
C ALA A 239 -23.95 30.89 34.57
N ILE A 240 -23.54 29.63 34.69
CA ILE A 240 -23.89 28.75 35.82
C ILE A 240 -23.29 29.27 37.14
N LYS A 241 -22.05 29.74 37.13
CA LYS A 241 -21.40 30.32 38.31
C LYS A 241 -22.12 31.59 38.77
N ASP A 242 -22.49 32.46 37.84
CA ASP A 242 -23.17 33.72 38.12
C ASP A 242 -24.59 33.47 38.67
N LEU A 243 -25.33 32.53 38.07
CA LEU A 243 -26.61 32.06 38.61
C LEU A 243 -26.45 31.48 40.02
N GLY A 244 -25.41 30.66 40.24
CA GLY A 244 -25.11 30.11 41.57
C GLY A 244 -24.73 31.17 42.60
N ALA A 245 -24.11 32.27 42.19
CA ALA A 245 -23.87 33.43 43.06
C ALA A 245 -25.19 34.14 43.40
N GLY A 246 -26.02 34.45 42.41
CA GLY A 246 -27.33 35.08 42.62
C GLY A 246 -28.27 34.27 43.50
N VAL A 247 -28.32 32.94 43.32
CA VAL A 247 -29.13 32.04 44.19
C VAL A 247 -28.63 32.08 45.64
N ARG A 248 -27.32 32.13 45.86
CA ARG A 248 -26.75 32.22 47.22
C ARG A 248 -27.09 33.54 47.88
N GLU A 249 -27.02 34.64 47.14
CA GLU A 249 -27.39 35.98 47.61
C GLU A 249 -28.88 36.06 47.96
N LEU A 250 -29.76 35.58 47.07
CA LEU A 250 -31.20 35.48 47.34
C LEU A 250 -31.50 34.61 48.56
N THR A 251 -30.80 33.48 48.71
CA THR A 251 -30.97 32.60 49.88
C THR A 251 -30.56 33.30 51.17
N LYS A 252 -29.52 34.14 51.14
CA LYS A 252 -29.09 34.95 52.28
C LYS A 252 -30.15 36.00 52.64
N LEU A 253 -30.65 36.74 51.66
CA LEU A 253 -31.71 37.74 51.85
C LEU A 253 -33.00 37.12 52.39
N ILE A 254 -33.40 35.94 51.89
CA ILE A 254 -34.57 35.20 52.40
C ILE A 254 -34.38 34.78 53.86
N LYS A 255 -33.16 34.35 54.26
CA LYS A 255 -32.87 34.02 55.65
C LYS A 255 -32.93 35.24 56.56
N GLU A 256 -32.44 36.38 56.10
CA GLU A 256 -32.52 37.66 56.82
C GLU A 256 -33.98 38.09 57.00
N LEU A 257 -34.82 37.96 55.96
CA LEU A 257 -36.25 38.24 56.03
C LEU A 257 -37.04 37.26 56.92
N LYS A 258 -36.62 35.99 57.01
CA LYS A 258 -37.26 34.97 57.85
C LYS A 258 -36.79 34.98 59.31
N GLY A 259 -35.61 35.52 59.59
CA GLY A 259 -35.06 35.70 60.95
C GLY A 259 -35.43 37.05 61.58
N GLY A 260 -36.04 37.96 60.81
CA GLY A 260 -36.64 39.20 61.28
C GLY A 260 -38.12 39.03 61.60
N ASN A 261 -38.43 38.32 62.68
CA ASN A 261 -39.67 38.40 63.46
C ASN A 261 -39.35 37.99 64.90
#